data_AF-A0A945BG86-F1
#
_entry.id   AF-A0A945BG86-F1
#
_cell.length_a   1.000
_cell.length_b   1.000
_cell.length_c   1.000
_cell.angle_alpha   90.00
_cell.angle_beta   90.00
_cell.angle_gamma   90.00
#
_symmetry.space_group_name_H-M   'P 1'
#
loop_
_entity.id
_entity.type
_entity.pdbx_description
1 polymer ?
#
loop_
_entity_poly.entity_id
_entity_poly.type
_entity_poly.pdbx_seq_one_letter_code
_entity_poly.pdbx_strand_id
1 'polypeptide(L)'
;KISHAELVFANLLLVFVTFGMERIWLLRHESRRNIIYEKIELIKPENKEELLADLKERTGLNIVRYEIRRIDFLKDIANIRIFYYEDDSK
;
A
#
# COMPACT_ATOMS: atom_id res chain seq x y z
N LYS A 1 34.78 -4.04 34.77
CA LYS A 1 35.29 -3.52 33.48
C LYS A 1 34.44 -4.17 32.40
N ILE A 2 33.71 -3.38 31.60
CA ILE A 2 32.98 -3.92 30.46
C ILE A 2 34.00 -4.54 29.53
N SER A 3 33.84 -5.82 29.21
CA SER A 3 34.77 -6.51 28.33
C SER A 3 34.63 -5.92 26.92
N HIS A 4 35.74 -5.66 26.24
CA HIS A 4 35.72 -5.18 24.86
C HIS A 4 34.90 -6.12 23.94
N ALA A 5 34.80 -7.41 24.29
CA ALA A 5 33.95 -8.38 23.63
C ALA A 5 32.45 -8.03 23.73
N GLU A 6 31.98 -7.58 24.89
CA GLU A 6 30.57 -7.17 25.09
C GLU A 6 30.24 -5.92 24.26
N LEU A 7 31.18 -4.98 24.16
CA LEU A 7 31.02 -3.77 23.36
C LEU A 7 30.97 -4.08 21.86
N VAL A 8 31.84 -4.97 21.37
CA VAL A 8 31.85 -5.40 19.97
C VAL A 8 30.57 -6.18 19.64
N PHE A 9 30.12 -7.06 20.55
CA PHE A 9 28.89 -7.81 20.38
C PHE A 9 27.66 -6.89 20.27
N ALA A 10 27.53 -5.91 21.18
CA ALA A 10 26.43 -4.96 21.15
C ALA A 10 26.38 -4.13 19.86
N ASN A 11 27.54 -3.67 19.38
CA ASN A 11 27.62 -2.93 18.12
C ASN A 11 27.25 -3.79 16.90
N LEU A 12 27.72 -5.03 16.84
CA LEU A 12 27.36 -5.96 15.77
C LEU A 12 25.87 -6.29 15.79
N LEU A 13 25.30 -6.50 16.98
CA LEU A 13 23.86 -6.75 17.13
C LEU A 13 23.04 -5.57 16.62
N LEU A 14 23.45 -4.33 16.94
CA LEU A 14 22.79 -3.11 16.48
C LEU A 14 22.85 -3.01 14.95
N VAL A 15 24.02 -3.22 14.34
CA VAL A 15 24.19 -3.24 12.87
C VAL A 15 23.30 -4.33 12.24
N PHE A 16 23.24 -5.51 12.84
CA PHE A 16 22.44 -6.63 12.29
C PHE A 16 20.94 -6.36 12.37
N VAL A 17 20.46 -5.78 13.47
CA VAL A 17 19.05 -5.40 13.65
C VAL A 17 18.68 -4.30 12.65
N THR A 18 19.51 -3.27 12.51
CA THR A 18 19.27 -2.18 11.54
C THR A 18 19.28 -2.71 10.11
N PHE A 19 20.24 -3.57 9.76
CA PHE A 19 20.34 -4.18 8.43
C PHE A 19 19.14 -5.10 8.12
N GLY A 20 18.73 -5.93 9.08
CA GLY A 20 17.55 -6.80 8.93
C GLY A 20 16.25 -6.00 8.77
N MET A 21 16.08 -4.93 9.54
CA MET A 21 14.90 -4.06 9.46
C MET A 21 14.82 -3.34 8.12
N GLU A 22 15.93 -2.80 7.62
CA GLU A 22 16.00 -2.14 6.32
C GLU A 22 15.62 -3.11 5.18
N ARG A 23 16.12 -4.35 5.22
CA ARG A 23 15.81 -5.38 4.22
C ARG A 23 14.31 -5.75 4.19
N ILE A 24 13.68 -5.83 5.35
CA ILE A 24 12.25 -6.20 5.47
C ILE A 24 11.35 -5.03 5.03
N TRP A 25 11.75 -3.79 5.32
CA TRP A 25 10.97 -2.60 4.95
C TRP A 25 11.01 -2.33 3.44
N LEU A 26 12.15 -2.57 2.78
CA LEU A 26 12.30 -2.30 1.33
C LEU A 26 11.37 -3.15 0.43
N LEU A 27 10.98 -4.36 0.85
CA LEU A 27 10.22 -5.32 0.04
C LEU A 27 8.70 -5.04 -0.03
N ARG A 28 8.16 -4.11 0.75
CA ARG A 28 6.70 -3.84 0.79
C ARG A 28 6.37 -2.39 0.45
N HIS A 29 6.94 -1.86 -0.61
CA HIS A 29 6.42 -0.62 -1.20
C HIS A 29 5.05 -0.92 -1.84
N GLU A 30 4.01 -0.95 -1.00
CA GLU A 30 2.63 -0.78 -1.45
C GLU A 30 2.51 0.64 -1.98
N SER A 31 2.57 0.77 -3.31
CA SER A 31 2.36 2.04 -3.98
C SER A 31 0.90 2.44 -3.86
N ARG A 32 0.68 3.73 -3.62
CA ARG A 32 -0.66 4.29 -3.42
C ARG A 32 -0.96 5.34 -4.46
N ARG A 33 -2.17 5.31 -5.02
CA ARG A 33 -2.64 6.31 -5.98
C ARG A 33 -4.03 6.80 -5.61
N ASN A 34 -4.22 8.11 -5.71
CA ASN A 34 -5.54 8.73 -5.56
C ASN A 34 -6.15 8.90 -6.95
N ILE A 35 -7.38 8.42 -7.12
CA ILE A 35 -8.13 8.50 -8.37
C ILE A 35 -9.53 9.07 -8.11
N ILE A 36 -10.10 9.69 -9.15
CA ILE A 36 -11.50 10.11 -9.17
C ILE A 36 -12.28 9.03 -9.92
N TYR A 37 -13.31 8.51 -9.27
CA TYR A 37 -14.16 7.44 -9.77
C TYR A 37 -15.57 7.97 -10.02
N GLU A 38 -16.19 7.56 -11.13
CA GLU A 38 -17.46 8.12 -11.62
C GLU A 38 -18.69 7.23 -11.37
N LYS A 39 -18.50 5.93 -11.11
CA LYS A 39 -19.64 5.01 -10.90
C LYS A 39 -20.02 4.95 -9.41
N ILE A 40 -20.72 5.96 -8.91
CA ILE A 40 -21.07 6.07 -7.48
C ILE A 40 -21.88 4.88 -6.94
N GLU A 41 -22.63 4.19 -7.81
CA GLU A 41 -23.44 3.02 -7.46
C GLU A 41 -22.60 1.81 -7.03
N LEU A 42 -21.39 1.65 -7.57
CA LEU A 42 -20.47 0.56 -7.25
C LEU A 42 -19.71 0.78 -5.94
N ILE A 43 -19.85 1.94 -5.32
CA ILE A 43 -19.16 2.29 -4.07
C ILE A 43 -19.84 1.63 -2.85
N LYS A 44 -21.05 1.08 -3.05
CA LYS A 44 -21.80 0.35 -2.03
C LYS A 44 -20.99 -0.86 -1.51
N PRO A 45 -21.12 -1.20 -0.22
CA PRO A 45 -20.41 -2.33 0.38
C PRO A 45 -20.84 -3.69 -0.19
N GLU A 46 -21.92 -3.74 -0.96
CA GLU A 46 -22.42 -4.93 -1.66
C GLU A 46 -21.63 -5.18 -2.96
N ASN A 47 -21.15 -4.12 -3.62
CA ASN A 47 -20.52 -4.16 -4.94
C ASN A 47 -18.98 -4.18 -4.86
N LYS A 48 -18.41 -4.65 -3.74
CA LYS A 48 -16.96 -4.58 -3.52
C LYS A 48 -16.17 -5.35 -4.58
N GLU A 49 -16.67 -6.51 -4.98
CA GLU A 49 -16.01 -7.36 -5.97
C GLU A 49 -16.06 -6.71 -7.35
N GLU A 50 -17.21 -6.16 -7.74
CA GLU A 50 -17.39 -5.45 -9.01
C GLU A 50 -16.56 -4.17 -9.07
N LEU A 51 -16.54 -3.37 -7.99
CA LEU A 51 -15.71 -2.18 -7.90
C LEU A 51 -14.23 -2.53 -8.03
N LEU A 52 -13.78 -3.57 -7.33
CA LEU A 52 -12.38 -3.99 -7.40
C LEU A 52 -12.02 -4.45 -8.82
N ALA A 53 -12.89 -5.22 -9.48
CA ALA A 53 -12.70 -5.66 -10.85
C ALA A 53 -12.63 -4.48 -11.83
N ASP A 54 -13.58 -3.55 -11.76
CA ASP A 54 -13.62 -2.35 -12.60
C ASP A 54 -12.38 -1.46 -12.38
N LEU A 55 -11.96 -1.29 -11.13
CA LEU A 55 -10.75 -0.53 -10.82
C LEU A 55 -9.48 -1.20 -11.38
N LYS A 56 -9.38 -2.54 -11.33
CA LYS A 56 -8.24 -3.28 -11.91
C LYS A 56 -8.24 -3.18 -13.44
N GLU A 57 -9.39 -3.38 -14.07
CA GLU A 57 -9.55 -3.31 -15.52
C GLU A 57 -9.20 -1.91 -16.05
N ARG A 58 -9.73 -0.85 -15.42
CA ARG A 58 -9.51 0.53 -15.87
C ARG A 58 -8.12 1.07 -15.61
N THR A 59 -7.48 0.63 -14.51
CA THR A 59 -6.13 1.12 -14.17
C THR A 59 -5.02 0.23 -14.70
N GLY A 60 -5.31 -1.01 -15.08
CA GLY A 60 -4.32 -2.02 -15.43
C GLY A 60 -3.43 -2.44 -14.26
N LEU A 61 -3.76 -2.06 -13.03
CA LEU A 61 -2.96 -2.31 -11.83
C LEU A 61 -3.56 -3.46 -11.02
N ASN A 62 -2.71 -4.30 -10.43
CA ASN A 62 -3.16 -5.29 -9.48
C ASN A 62 -3.44 -4.64 -8.11
N ILE A 63 -4.66 -4.13 -7.95
CA ILE A 63 -5.10 -3.46 -6.73
C ILE A 63 -5.31 -4.50 -5.61
N VAL A 64 -4.64 -4.27 -4.49
CA VAL A 64 -4.68 -5.12 -3.28
C VAL A 64 -5.77 -4.62 -2.34
N ARG A 65 -5.86 -3.30 -2.22
CA ARG A 65 -6.79 -2.63 -1.31
C ARG A 65 -7.21 -1.29 -1.90
N TYR A 66 -8.42 -0.84 -1.55
CA TYR A 66 -8.88 0.50 -1.82
C TYR A 66 -9.46 1.14 -0.55
N GLU A 67 -9.49 2.47 -0.52
CA GLU A 67 -10.03 3.28 0.55
C GLU A 67 -10.82 4.43 -0.07
N ILE A 68 -12.10 4.52 0.26
CA ILE A 68 -12.97 5.62 -0.18
C ILE A 68 -12.70 6.81 0.73
N ARG A 69 -12.24 7.93 0.16
CA ARG A 69 -11.87 9.13 0.94
C ARG A 69 -12.97 10.16 1.03
N ARG A 70 -13.54 10.50 -0.13
CA ARG A 70 -14.57 11.52 -0.25
C ARG A 70 -15.54 11.10 -1.33
N ILE A 71 -16.82 11.28 -1.05
CA ILE A 71 -17.90 11.06 -2.00
C ILE A 71 -18.54 12.42 -2.26
N ASP A 72 -18.76 12.75 -3.52
CA ASP A 72 -19.47 13.93 -3.96
C ASP A 72 -20.74 13.47 -4.69
N PHE A 73 -21.84 13.41 -3.96
CA PHE A 73 -23.15 12.97 -4.47
C PHE A 73 -23.76 13.95 -5.48
N LEU A 74 -23.32 15.21 -5.51
CA LEU A 74 -23.83 16.20 -6.47
C LEU A 74 -23.24 16.00 -7.86
N LYS A 75 -22.01 15.49 -7.90
CA LYS A 75 -21.24 15.25 -9.14
C LYS A 75 -21.16 13.78 -9.51
N ASP A 76 -21.80 12.90 -8.74
CA ASP A 76 -21.71 11.44 -8.87
C ASP A 76 -20.26 10.92 -8.94
N ILE A 77 -19.35 11.54 -8.20
CA ILE A 77 -17.94 11.10 -8.16
C ILE A 77 -17.49 10.73 -6.76
N ALA A 78 -16.48 9.87 -6.67
CA ALA A 78 -15.76 9.60 -5.44
C ALA A 78 -14.25 9.64 -5.63
N ASN A 79 -13.57 10.17 -4.63
CA ASN A 79 -12.14 10.04 -4.49
C ASN A 79 -11.82 8.71 -3.81
N ILE A 80 -11.17 7.83 -4.54
CA ILE A 80 -10.72 6.53 -4.06
C ILE A 80 -9.19 6.53 -4.02
N ARG A 81 -8.63 6.05 -2.92
CA ARG A 81 -7.22 5.72 -2.81
C ARG A 81 -7.05 4.23 -3.03
N ILE A 82 -6.31 3.86 -4.06
CA ILE A 82 -5.96 2.47 -4.37
C ILE A 82 -4.53 2.17 -3.91
N PHE A 83 -4.31 0.95 -3.44
CA PHE A 83 -3.02 0.40 -3.05
C PHE A 83 -2.70 -0.78 -3.98
N TYR A 84 -1.53 -0.75 -4.60
CA TYR A 84 -1.08 -1.72 -5.58
C TYR A 84 0.41 -2.01 -5.40
N TYR A 85 0.87 -3.17 -5.84
CA TYR A 85 2.30 -3.48 -5.88
C TYR A 85 2.88 -3.00 -7.21
N GLU A 86 3.99 -2.27 -7.14
CA GLU A 86 4.65 -1.69 -8.32
C GLU A 86 5.35 -2.76 -9.18
N ASP A 87 5.49 -3.98 -8.68
CA ASP A 87 6.12 -5.13 -9.36
C ASP A 87 5.38 -5.59 -10.63
N ASP A 88 4.11 -5.19 -10.80
CA ASP A 88 3.30 -5.51 -11.98
C ASP A 88 3.43 -4.45 -13.10
N SER A 89 3.97 -3.26 -12.81
CA SER A 89 4.31 -2.26 -13.83
C SER A 89 5.77 -2.43 -14.23
N LYS A 90 5.99 -3.32 -15.20
CA LYS A 90 7.24 -3.44 -15.97
C LYS A 90 7.84 -2.08 -16.36
#